data_AF-A0A7J6U319-F1
#
_entry.id   AF-A0A7J6U319-F1
#
_cell.length_a   1.000
_cell.length_b   1.000
_cell.length_c   1.000
_cell.angle_alpha   90.00
_cell.angle_beta   90.00
_cell.angle_gamma   90.00
#
_symmetry.space_group_name_H-M   'P 1'
#
loop_
_entity.id
_entity.type
_entity.pdbx_description
1 polymer ?
#
loop_
_entity_poly.entity_id
_entity_poly.type
_entity_poly.pdbx_seq_one_letter_code
_entity_poly.pdbx_strand_id
1 'polypeptide(L)'
;MSFVKILVAINKSPVLAEYRHHPGLLERLGDDYRVTMGFGVHAGWAIEGAIGSEFKIDASYLSPNVNMASRLAAATKQYKTNILCSEVLIKNMCSSHMQKYCRVIDNVTVKGSKVPVRLYTIDVDYLSLPVADSETMDSHLRGVLSRTNSAQAQILDSNNGTVVRKHGSFASSNGSVTGMRRKKRRHSGRRQSNRIAGAVTPPHGIHNRTINKSKLRRMREAKKQKKWSEEYVVADAWENDEDLVLARKIFTPTFLGKFGAAYRNYEAGEWKAAASTLTETKDMLGYEDGPSAVLLKFIRSHECAAPKDWEGFRALTEK
;
A
#
# COMPACT_ATOMS: atom_id res chain seq x y z
N MET A 1 -1.82 -14.01 -0.10
CA MET A 1 -2.59 -13.78 -1.34
C MET A 1 -3.39 -12.49 -1.37
N SER A 2 -4.14 -12.10 -0.34
CA SER A 2 -4.98 -10.89 -0.41
C SER A 2 -4.20 -9.62 -0.79
N PHE A 3 -3.03 -9.39 -0.21
CA PHE A 3 -2.18 -8.24 -0.54
C PHE A 3 -1.72 -8.22 -2.00
N VAL A 4 -1.37 -9.38 -2.56
CA VAL A 4 -1.02 -9.52 -3.98
C VAL A 4 -2.22 -9.18 -4.86
N LYS A 5 -3.41 -9.71 -4.53
CA LYS A 5 -4.64 -9.39 -5.28
C LYS A 5 -5.03 -7.91 -5.16
N ILE A 6 -4.76 -7.26 -4.04
CA ILE A 6 -4.95 -5.81 -3.88
C ILE A 6 -4.00 -5.06 -4.81
N LEU A 7 -2.71 -5.41 -4.85
CA LEU A 7 -1.73 -4.79 -5.73
C LEU A 7 -2.10 -4.91 -7.21
N VAL A 8 -2.52 -6.11 -7.63
CA VAL A 8 -3.06 -6.38 -8.97
C VAL A 8 -4.29 -5.51 -9.22
N ALA A 9 -5.28 -5.53 -8.33
CA ALA A 9 -6.52 -4.79 -8.51
C ALA A 9 -6.31 -3.26 -8.59
N ILE A 10 -5.38 -2.71 -7.83
CA ILE A 10 -5.01 -1.28 -7.89
C ILE A 10 -4.48 -0.93 -9.28
N ASN A 11 -3.57 -1.74 -9.83
CA ASN A 11 -2.93 -1.47 -11.10
C ASN A 11 -3.79 -1.80 -12.32
N LYS A 12 -4.77 -2.70 -12.15
CA LYS A 12 -5.77 -2.98 -13.19
C LYS A 12 -6.98 -2.04 -13.15
N SER A 13 -7.16 -1.24 -12.10
CA SER A 13 -8.32 -0.36 -11.97
C SER A 13 -8.30 0.76 -13.02
N PRO A 14 -9.26 0.83 -13.96
CA PRO A 14 -9.38 1.96 -14.89
C PRO A 14 -9.52 3.30 -14.17
N VAL A 15 -10.28 3.33 -13.07
CA VAL A 15 -10.45 4.57 -12.27
C VAL A 15 -9.13 5.05 -11.68
N LEU A 16 -8.27 4.15 -11.19
CA LEU A 16 -6.95 4.55 -10.69
C LEU A 16 -5.96 4.81 -11.84
N ALA A 17 -6.17 4.19 -13.00
CA ALA A 17 -5.36 4.43 -14.19
C ALA A 17 -5.57 5.84 -14.78
N GLU A 18 -6.76 6.45 -14.62
CA GLU A 18 -7.01 7.85 -15.00
C GLU A 18 -6.03 8.82 -14.33
N TYR A 19 -5.69 8.58 -13.06
CA TYR A 19 -4.76 9.43 -12.30
C TYR A 19 -3.32 9.40 -12.84
N ARG A 20 -2.95 8.41 -13.66
CA ARG A 20 -1.63 8.33 -14.29
C ARG A 20 -1.39 9.46 -15.29
N HIS A 21 -2.46 10.10 -15.79
CA HIS A 21 -2.38 11.18 -16.77
C HIS A 21 -2.79 12.53 -16.18
N HIS A 22 -3.01 12.60 -14.86
CA HIS A 22 -3.50 13.81 -14.24
C HIS A 22 -2.38 14.86 -14.17
N PRO A 23 -2.51 16.02 -14.83
CA PRO A 23 -1.39 16.96 -15.03
C PRO A 23 -0.80 17.46 -13.71
N GLY A 24 -1.64 17.80 -12.73
CA GLY A 24 -1.16 18.25 -11.41
C GLY A 24 -0.47 17.16 -10.57
N LEU A 25 -0.68 15.88 -10.89
CA LEU A 25 0.06 14.79 -10.26
C LEU A 25 1.39 14.56 -10.98
N LEU A 26 1.40 14.61 -12.30
CA LEU A 26 2.62 14.52 -13.10
C LEU A 26 3.60 15.63 -12.75
N GLU A 27 3.13 16.87 -12.64
CA GLU A 27 3.93 18.03 -12.23
C GLU A 27 4.59 17.84 -10.86
N ARG A 28 3.89 17.18 -9.92
CA ARG A 28 4.34 17.06 -8.53
C ARG A 28 5.13 15.78 -8.25
N LEU A 29 4.80 14.69 -8.93
CA LEU A 29 5.24 13.33 -8.58
C LEU A 29 6.02 12.64 -9.71
N GLY A 30 6.10 13.24 -10.90
CA GLY A 30 6.84 12.74 -12.05
C GLY A 30 5.96 12.10 -13.13
N ASP A 31 6.54 11.98 -14.32
CA ASP A 31 5.86 11.52 -15.54
C ASP A 31 5.46 10.03 -15.50
N ASP A 32 6.06 9.25 -14.62
CA ASP A 32 5.81 7.81 -14.43
C ASP A 32 4.90 7.51 -13.23
N TYR A 33 4.17 8.52 -12.73
CA TYR A 33 3.32 8.37 -11.55
C TYR A 33 2.28 7.25 -11.70
N ARG A 34 2.27 6.34 -10.71
CA ARG A 34 1.22 5.33 -10.53
C ARG A 34 0.81 5.23 -9.08
N VAL A 35 -0.49 5.05 -8.86
CA VAL A 35 -1.02 4.67 -7.55
C VAL A 35 -0.52 3.28 -7.21
N THR A 36 0.23 3.15 -6.12
CA THR A 36 0.80 1.88 -5.67
C THR A 36 0.80 1.80 -4.15
N MET A 37 0.92 0.59 -3.61
CA MET A 37 0.94 0.34 -2.16
C MET A 37 2.13 -0.51 -1.75
N GLY A 38 2.70 -0.18 -0.60
CA GLY A 38 3.69 -0.98 0.11
C GLY A 38 3.04 -1.71 1.30
N PHE A 39 3.34 -2.99 1.46
CA PHE A 39 2.82 -3.85 2.51
C PHE A 39 3.97 -4.45 3.31
N GLY A 40 3.93 -4.28 4.62
CA GLY A 40 4.76 -5.00 5.58
C GLY A 40 3.92 -6.01 6.32
N VAL A 41 4.31 -7.29 6.25
CA VAL A 41 3.52 -8.39 6.84
C VAL A 41 4.39 -9.18 7.79
N HIS A 42 3.94 -9.28 9.04
CA HIS A 42 4.65 -9.95 10.11
C HIS A 42 3.65 -10.70 11.00
N ALA A 43 4.13 -11.74 11.68
CA ALA A 43 3.37 -12.51 12.63
C ALA A 43 4.11 -12.57 13.96
N GLY A 44 3.40 -12.32 15.05
CA GLY A 44 3.91 -12.38 16.42
C GLY A 44 2.80 -12.10 17.42
N TRP A 45 3.10 -12.31 18.71
CA TRP A 45 2.15 -12.03 19.78
C TRP A 45 1.77 -10.54 19.82
N ALA A 46 0.54 -10.25 20.23
CA ALA A 46 0.08 -8.90 20.54
C ALA A 46 -0.97 -8.93 21.64
N ILE A 47 -1.01 -7.87 22.45
CA ILE A 47 -2.11 -7.63 23.39
C ILE A 47 -3.17 -6.84 22.64
N GLU A 48 -4.36 -7.42 22.50
CA GLU A 48 -5.54 -6.75 21.96
C GLU A 48 -6.34 -6.12 23.11
N GLY A 49 -6.80 -4.89 22.93
CA GLY A 49 -7.66 -4.25 23.92
C GLY A 49 -8.20 -2.90 23.51
N ALA A 50 -9.17 -2.42 24.29
CA ALA A 50 -9.65 -1.06 24.22
C ALA A 50 -8.61 -0.10 24.79
N ILE A 51 -8.07 0.79 23.96
CA ILE A 51 -7.08 1.81 24.35
C ILE A 51 -7.66 3.19 24.06
N GLY A 52 -7.54 4.10 25.02
CA GLY A 52 -7.97 5.48 24.84
C GLY A 52 -8.26 6.20 26.14
N SER A 53 -8.97 7.32 26.02
CA SER A 53 -9.48 8.11 27.14
C SER A 53 -10.98 7.85 27.32
N GLU A 54 -11.56 8.41 28.38
CA GLU A 54 -13.03 8.37 28.59
C GLU A 54 -13.83 8.94 27.40
N PHE A 55 -13.26 9.90 26.65
CA PHE A 55 -13.93 10.54 25.52
C PHE A 55 -13.74 9.81 24.19
N LYS A 56 -12.69 8.99 24.06
CA LYS A 56 -12.40 8.27 22.82
C LYS A 56 -11.63 6.99 23.13
N ILE A 57 -12.27 5.88 22.79
CA ILE A 57 -11.73 4.52 22.92
C ILE A 57 -11.64 3.91 21.52
N ASP A 58 -10.54 3.23 21.23
CA ASP A 58 -10.33 2.42 20.03
C ASP A 58 -9.87 1.02 20.41
N ALA A 59 -10.35 0.00 19.68
CA ALA A 59 -9.73 -1.32 19.74
C ALA A 59 -8.36 -1.23 19.06
N SER A 60 -7.31 -1.64 19.77
CA SER A 60 -5.93 -1.53 19.31
C SER A 60 -5.10 -2.75 19.74
N TYR A 61 -3.94 -2.87 19.12
CA TYR A 61 -2.96 -3.92 19.40
C TYR A 61 -1.67 -3.30 19.89
N LEU A 62 -1.14 -3.77 21.01
CA LEU A 62 0.14 -3.33 21.56
C LEU A 62 1.15 -4.47 21.57
N SER A 63 2.25 -4.30 20.83
CA SER A 63 3.39 -5.23 20.83
C SER A 63 4.56 -4.72 19.99
N PRO A 64 5.82 -5.09 20.32
CA PRO A 64 6.96 -4.90 19.42
C PRO A 64 6.75 -5.48 18.01
N ASN A 65 5.94 -6.54 17.87
CA ASN A 65 5.64 -7.18 16.59
C ASN A 65 4.74 -6.28 15.71
N VAL A 66 3.89 -5.43 16.29
CA VAL A 66 3.11 -4.44 15.54
C VAL A 66 4.04 -3.39 14.92
N ASN A 67 5.06 -2.96 15.68
CA ASN A 67 6.09 -2.04 15.19
C ASN A 67 6.92 -2.67 14.08
N MET A 68 7.22 -3.98 14.15
CA MET A 68 7.92 -4.71 13.09
C MET A 68 7.14 -4.66 11.77
N ALA A 69 5.83 -4.91 11.77
CA ALA A 69 5.01 -4.82 10.56
C ALA A 69 5.08 -3.42 9.91
N SER A 70 5.01 -2.37 10.72
CA SER A 70 5.17 -0.98 10.26
C SER A 70 6.55 -0.72 9.65
N ARG A 71 7.62 -1.22 10.29
CA ARG A 71 9.00 -1.12 9.77
C ARG A 71 9.17 -1.85 8.44
N LEU A 72 8.62 -3.05 8.30
CA LEU A 72 8.63 -3.77 7.03
C LEU A 72 7.90 -2.98 5.95
N ALA A 73 6.76 -2.37 6.28
CA ALA A 73 6.01 -1.55 5.33
C ALA A 73 6.82 -0.33 4.88
N ALA A 74 7.54 0.33 5.80
CA ALA A 74 8.43 1.44 5.44
C ALA A 74 9.64 0.98 4.59
N ALA A 75 10.21 -0.18 4.92
CA ALA A 75 11.36 -0.76 4.24
C ALA A 75 11.07 -1.14 2.78
N THR A 76 9.81 -1.37 2.39
CA THR A 76 9.42 -1.61 0.98
C THR A 76 10.03 -0.59 0.02
N LYS A 77 10.08 0.69 0.42
CA LYS A 77 10.68 1.78 -0.35
C LYS A 77 12.18 1.61 -0.56
N GLN A 78 12.89 1.07 0.44
CA GLN A 78 14.34 0.85 0.35
C GLN A 78 14.65 -0.27 -0.62
N TYR A 79 13.90 -1.36 -0.53
CA TYR A 79 14.06 -2.54 -1.39
C TYR A 79 13.36 -2.39 -2.75
N LYS A 80 12.64 -1.29 -3.00
CA LYS A 80 11.83 -1.08 -4.21
C LYS A 80 10.91 -2.28 -4.53
N THR A 81 10.32 -2.87 -3.50
CA THR A 81 9.33 -3.94 -3.62
C THR A 81 7.99 -3.49 -3.04
N ASN A 82 6.89 -4.14 -3.39
CA ASN A 82 5.58 -3.80 -2.84
C ASN A 82 5.23 -4.57 -1.57
N ILE A 83 5.86 -5.73 -1.34
CA ILE A 83 5.52 -6.61 -0.23
C ILE A 83 6.80 -7.07 0.44
N LEU A 84 6.91 -6.81 1.74
CA LEU A 84 7.94 -7.38 2.60
C LEU A 84 7.31 -8.20 3.70
N CYS A 85 7.84 -9.40 3.87
CA CYS A 85 7.39 -10.38 4.84
C CYS A 85 8.55 -10.79 5.75
N SER A 86 8.29 -10.96 7.04
CA SER A 86 9.27 -11.60 7.93
C SER A 86 9.34 -13.11 7.71
N GLU A 87 10.48 -13.72 7.99
CA GLU A 87 10.65 -15.18 8.01
C GLU A 87 9.60 -15.91 8.86
N VAL A 88 9.28 -15.42 10.06
CA VAL A 88 8.29 -16.04 10.95
C VAL A 88 6.94 -16.24 10.23
N LEU A 89 6.49 -15.26 9.45
CA LEU A 89 5.28 -15.38 8.65
C LEU A 89 5.42 -16.47 7.57
N ILE A 90 6.52 -16.44 6.82
CA ILE A 90 6.71 -17.33 5.67
C ILE A 90 6.94 -18.78 6.12
N LYS A 91 7.77 -19.01 7.14
CA LYS A 91 8.15 -20.33 7.60
C LYS A 91 7.12 -20.97 8.52
N ASN A 92 6.48 -20.20 9.40
CA ASN A 92 5.61 -20.76 10.42
C ASN A 92 4.12 -20.68 10.06
N MET A 93 3.71 -19.71 9.23
CA MET A 93 2.29 -19.48 8.90
C MET A 93 1.91 -19.88 7.47
N CYS A 94 2.87 -19.98 6.53
CA CYS A 94 2.57 -20.31 5.14
C CYS A 94 2.87 -21.77 4.83
N SER A 95 2.00 -22.39 4.01
CA SER A 95 2.22 -23.75 3.51
C SER A 95 3.50 -23.84 2.68
N SER A 96 4.11 -25.03 2.62
CA SER A 96 5.31 -25.29 1.81
C SER A 96 5.12 -24.93 0.34
N HIS A 97 3.88 -25.08 -0.17
CA HIS A 97 3.54 -24.65 -1.51
C HIS A 97 3.65 -23.11 -1.65
N MET A 98 3.07 -22.34 -0.73
CA MET A 98 3.16 -20.87 -0.75
C MET A 98 4.59 -20.33 -0.60
N GLN A 99 5.44 -21.03 0.16
CA GLN A 99 6.83 -20.61 0.37
C GLN A 99 7.63 -20.56 -0.95
N LYS A 100 7.29 -21.38 -1.95
CA LYS A 100 7.95 -21.39 -3.28
C LYS A 100 7.82 -20.08 -4.04
N TYR A 101 6.78 -19.29 -3.75
CA TYR A 101 6.53 -18.00 -4.40
C TYR A 101 7.18 -16.82 -3.66
N CYS A 102 7.85 -17.10 -2.54
CA CYS A 102 8.50 -16.08 -1.70
C CYS A 102 10.01 -16.15 -1.88
N ARG A 103 10.62 -15.02 -2.25
CA ARG A 103 12.08 -14.89 -2.39
C ARG A 103 12.66 -14.30 -1.11
N VAL A 104 13.67 -14.93 -0.53
CA VAL A 104 14.48 -14.30 0.52
C VAL A 104 15.29 -13.17 -0.10
N ILE A 105 15.37 -12.01 0.54
CA ILE A 105 16.03 -10.83 -0.04
C ILE A 105 17.10 -10.20 0.84
N ASP A 106 17.05 -10.38 2.16
CA ASP A 106 18.03 -9.81 3.09
C ASP A 106 17.90 -10.50 4.46
N ASN A 107 18.89 -10.32 5.32
CA ASN A 107 18.83 -10.65 6.73
C ASN A 107 19.30 -9.45 7.53
N VAL A 108 18.41 -8.88 8.35
CA VAL A 108 18.67 -7.57 8.96
C VAL A 108 18.29 -7.49 10.43
N THR A 109 19.04 -6.70 11.19
CA THR A 109 18.59 -6.22 12.50
C THR A 109 17.86 -4.90 12.35
N VAL A 110 16.90 -4.64 13.24
CA VAL A 110 16.15 -3.38 13.26
C VAL A 110 16.45 -2.63 14.55
N LYS A 111 16.34 -1.30 14.52
CA LYS A 111 16.59 -0.46 15.70
C LYS A 111 15.83 -0.95 16.93
N GLY A 112 16.56 -1.22 18.01
CA GLY A 112 15.99 -1.73 19.27
C GLY A 112 15.83 -3.25 19.33
N SER A 113 16.26 -4.01 18.32
CA SER A 113 16.37 -5.48 18.37
C SER A 113 17.73 -5.93 17.87
N LYS A 114 18.43 -6.75 18.66
CA LYS A 114 19.64 -7.46 18.23
C LYS A 114 19.33 -8.76 17.49
N VAL A 115 18.09 -9.23 17.56
CA VAL A 115 17.67 -10.45 16.88
C VAL A 115 17.49 -10.13 15.39
N PRO A 116 18.25 -10.79 14.49
CA PRO A 116 18.11 -10.58 13.07
C PRO A 116 16.79 -11.15 12.55
N VAL A 117 16.25 -10.53 11.51
CA VAL A 117 15.03 -10.92 10.84
C VAL A 117 15.33 -11.09 9.37
N ARG A 118 15.19 -12.32 8.88
CA ARG A 118 15.26 -12.62 7.47
C ARG A 118 14.01 -12.09 6.77
N LEU A 119 14.24 -11.35 5.69
CA LEU A 119 13.22 -10.67 4.90
C LEU A 119 12.91 -11.46 3.65
N TYR A 120 11.64 -11.56 3.34
CA TYR A 120 11.10 -12.16 2.13
C TYR A 120 10.30 -11.13 1.35
N THR A 121 10.25 -11.31 0.03
CA THR A 121 9.32 -10.60 -0.84
C THR A 121 8.48 -11.58 -1.65
N ILE A 122 7.36 -11.08 -2.16
CA ILE A 122 6.56 -11.77 -3.16
C ILE A 122 6.65 -10.93 -4.43
N ASP A 123 7.43 -11.42 -5.38
CA ASP A 123 7.70 -10.73 -6.64
C ASP A 123 6.45 -10.66 -7.52
N VAL A 124 6.07 -9.44 -7.90
CA VAL A 124 4.89 -9.13 -8.72
C VAL A 124 5.24 -7.93 -9.60
N ASP A 125 5.37 -8.14 -10.90
CA ASP A 125 5.52 -7.08 -11.89
C ASP A 125 4.14 -6.57 -12.28
N TYR A 126 3.63 -5.64 -11.47
CA TYR A 126 2.35 -5.01 -11.72
C TYR A 126 2.36 -4.03 -12.90
N LEU A 127 3.53 -3.69 -13.45
CA LEU A 127 3.63 -2.79 -14.61
C LEU A 127 3.25 -3.52 -15.91
N SER A 128 3.50 -4.83 -15.98
CA SER A 128 3.09 -5.69 -17.10
C SER A 128 1.58 -5.92 -17.20
N LEU A 129 0.81 -5.56 -16.16
CA LEU A 129 -0.62 -5.84 -16.12
C LEU A 129 -1.43 -4.83 -16.95
N PRO A 130 -2.29 -5.31 -17.87
CA PRO A 130 -3.18 -4.42 -18.60
C PRO A 130 -4.24 -3.83 -17.67
N VAL A 131 -4.63 -2.58 -17.93
CA VAL A 131 -5.79 -1.98 -17.27
C VAL A 131 -7.02 -2.79 -17.66
N ALA A 132 -7.82 -3.18 -16.67
CA ALA A 132 -9.06 -3.91 -16.93
C ALA A 132 -10.06 -3.01 -17.66
N ASP A 133 -10.82 -3.59 -18.58
CA ASP A 133 -11.92 -2.89 -19.21
C ASP A 133 -12.92 -2.39 -18.16
N SER A 134 -13.46 -1.19 -18.37
CA SER A 134 -14.49 -0.63 -17.49
C SER A 134 -15.70 -1.56 -17.37
N GLU A 135 -15.94 -2.44 -18.34
CA GLU A 135 -16.98 -3.46 -18.34
C GLU A 135 -16.65 -4.72 -17.53
N THR A 136 -15.38 -5.08 -17.37
CA THR A 136 -14.93 -6.25 -16.58
C THR A 136 -14.71 -5.91 -15.11
N MET A 137 -14.62 -4.62 -14.75
CA MET A 137 -14.62 -4.17 -13.35
C MET A 137 -15.91 -4.60 -12.62
N ASP A 138 -15.74 -5.22 -11.45
CA ASP A 138 -16.82 -5.63 -10.56
C ASP A 138 -17.84 -4.47 -10.40
N SER A 139 -19.08 -4.72 -10.79
CA SER A 139 -20.22 -3.79 -10.70
C SER A 139 -20.30 -3.07 -9.34
N HIS A 140 -19.79 -3.70 -8.29
CA HIS A 140 -19.67 -3.13 -6.96
C HIS A 140 -18.74 -1.91 -6.85
N LEU A 141 -17.53 -1.96 -7.43
CA LEU A 141 -16.57 -0.85 -7.39
C LEU A 141 -17.11 0.36 -8.15
N ARG A 142 -17.83 0.13 -9.26
CA ARG A 142 -18.51 1.20 -10.02
C ARG A 142 -19.51 1.97 -9.15
N GLY A 143 -20.28 1.29 -8.31
CA GLY A 143 -21.28 1.92 -7.45
C GLY A 143 -20.76 2.57 -6.15
N VAL A 144 -19.54 2.24 -5.72
CA VAL A 144 -18.87 2.94 -4.61
C VAL A 144 -18.23 4.24 -5.13
N LEU A 145 -17.62 4.18 -6.31
CA LEU A 145 -16.94 5.32 -6.94
C LEU A 145 -17.92 6.34 -7.56
N SER A 146 -19.11 5.91 -7.99
CA SER A 146 -20.14 6.88 -8.42
C SER A 146 -20.65 7.77 -7.27
N ARG A 147 -20.60 7.30 -6.02
CA ARG A 147 -21.05 8.04 -4.83
C ARG A 147 -20.07 9.12 -4.39
N THR A 148 -18.77 8.91 -4.60
CA THR A 148 -17.74 9.91 -4.28
C THR A 148 -17.80 11.11 -5.22
N ASN A 149 -18.13 10.90 -6.49
CA ASN A 149 -18.32 12.00 -7.45
C ASN A 149 -19.55 12.87 -7.12
N SER A 150 -20.63 12.29 -6.58
CA SER A 150 -21.80 13.07 -6.14
C SER A 150 -21.56 13.90 -4.86
N ALA A 151 -20.70 13.43 -3.95
CA ALA A 151 -20.38 14.17 -2.73
C ALA A 151 -19.46 15.37 -2.98
N GLN A 152 -18.62 15.32 -4.03
CA GLN A 152 -17.74 16.41 -4.41
C GLN A 152 -18.47 17.48 -5.26
N ALA A 153 -19.49 17.09 -6.03
CA ALA A 153 -20.34 18.01 -6.78
C ALA A 153 -21.26 18.86 -5.87
N GLN A 154 -21.79 18.29 -4.78
CA GLN A 154 -22.74 19.01 -3.90
C GLN A 154 -22.09 20.08 -2.99
N ILE A 155 -20.78 20.08 -2.83
CA ILE A 155 -20.07 21.10 -2.02
C ILE A 155 -19.78 22.38 -2.82
N LEU A 156 -19.83 22.33 -4.16
CA LEU A 156 -19.55 23.48 -5.04
C LEU A 156 -20.80 24.29 -5.41
N ASP A 157 -22.00 23.72 -5.33
CA ASP A 157 -23.26 24.39 -5.75
C ASP A 157 -23.95 25.23 -4.64
N SER A 158 -23.42 25.25 -3.42
CA SER A 158 -24.06 25.99 -2.30
C SER A 158 -23.61 27.44 -2.14
N ASN A 159 -22.76 27.97 -3.03
CA ASN A 159 -22.17 29.31 -2.91
C ASN A 159 -22.47 30.26 -4.09
N ASN A 160 -23.67 30.19 -4.67
CA ASN A 160 -24.11 31.23 -5.60
C ASN A 160 -25.62 31.49 -5.48
N GLY A 161 -26.02 32.60 -4.85
CA GLY A 161 -27.44 32.95 -4.73
C GLY A 161 -27.77 34.14 -3.82
N THR A 162 -27.51 35.34 -4.33
CA THR A 162 -28.38 36.54 -4.25
C THR A 162 -28.76 37.15 -2.90
N VAL A 163 -28.21 38.35 -2.67
CA VAL A 163 -28.63 39.35 -1.68
C VAL A 163 -30.08 39.78 -1.94
N VAL A 164 -30.98 39.60 -0.98
CA VAL A 164 -32.26 40.34 -0.91
C VAL A 164 -32.41 40.92 0.50
N ARG A 165 -32.46 42.25 0.56
CA ARG A 165 -32.84 43.02 1.74
C ARG A 165 -34.34 42.81 2.05
N LYS A 166 -34.71 42.59 3.31
CA LYS A 166 -36.02 42.97 3.84
C LYS A 166 -35.90 43.56 5.25
N HIS A 167 -36.51 44.74 5.41
CA HIS A 167 -36.76 45.46 6.65
C HIS A 167 -37.96 44.87 7.41
N GLY A 168 -37.94 44.97 8.76
CA GLY A 168 -39.09 44.96 9.69
C GLY A 168 -39.79 43.60 9.87
N SER A 169 -40.25 43.16 11.04
CA SER A 169 -40.61 43.84 12.30
C SER A 169 -40.73 42.82 13.44
N PHE A 170 -40.54 43.34 14.67
CA PHE A 170 -40.63 42.68 15.97
C PHE A 170 -42.01 42.05 16.28
N ALA A 171 -41.99 40.94 17.02
CA ALA A 171 -42.97 40.62 18.07
C ALA A 171 -42.28 39.76 19.15
N SER A 172 -42.63 40.02 20.40
CA SER A 172 -41.90 39.64 21.62
C SER A 172 -42.36 38.31 22.22
N SER A 173 -41.51 37.66 23.02
CA SER A 173 -41.84 37.30 24.41
C SER A 173 -40.67 36.61 25.14
N ASN A 174 -40.16 37.34 26.14
CA ASN A 174 -39.63 36.96 27.46
C ASN A 174 -39.06 35.56 27.75
N GLY A 175 -37.86 35.58 28.35
CA GLY A 175 -37.29 34.50 29.15
C GLY A 175 -35.87 34.81 29.63
N SER A 176 -35.76 35.57 30.74
CA SER A 176 -34.54 35.77 31.56
C SER A 176 -33.88 34.43 31.90
N VAL A 177 -32.54 34.31 31.98
CA VAL A 177 -31.74 34.64 33.18
C VAL A 177 -30.25 34.84 32.80
N THR A 178 -29.63 35.73 33.57
CA THR A 178 -28.29 36.29 33.58
C THR A 178 -27.12 35.30 33.74
N GLY A 179 -26.01 35.57 33.04
CA GLY A 179 -24.69 34.97 33.30
C GLY A 179 -23.56 35.78 32.65
N MET A 180 -22.71 36.39 33.47
CA MET A 180 -21.74 37.44 33.14
C MET A 180 -20.43 36.95 32.50
N ARG A 181 -19.92 37.74 31.53
CA ARG A 181 -18.49 38.09 31.28
C ARG A 181 -17.47 36.98 30.90
N ARG A 182 -16.92 37.04 29.68
CA ARG A 182 -15.67 37.79 29.31
C ARG A 182 -15.23 37.51 27.86
N LYS A 183 -15.03 38.60 27.11
CA LYS A 183 -14.41 38.63 25.77
C LYS A 183 -12.94 38.21 25.84
N LYS A 184 -12.52 37.24 25.02
CA LYS A 184 -11.12 37.08 24.58
C LYS A 184 -11.03 37.38 23.08
N ARG A 185 -10.47 38.54 22.74
CA ARG A 185 -9.97 38.85 21.39
C ARG A 185 -8.72 38.01 21.16
N ARG A 186 -8.64 37.28 20.05
CA ARG A 186 -7.37 36.89 19.43
C ARG A 186 -7.38 37.33 17.97
N HIS A 187 -6.38 38.14 17.63
CA HIS A 187 -5.98 38.44 16.27
C HIS A 187 -5.35 37.20 15.64
N SER A 188 -5.66 36.94 14.37
CA SER A 188 -4.73 36.27 13.46
C SER A 188 -5.08 36.56 11.99
N GLY A 189 -4.20 37.33 11.34
CA GLY A 189 -3.72 37.19 9.97
C GLY A 189 -4.70 36.83 8.84
N ARG A 190 -5.06 37.83 8.05
CA ARG A 190 -5.57 37.69 6.69
C ARG A 190 -4.40 37.27 5.78
N ARG A 191 -4.28 35.99 5.42
CA ARG A 191 -3.45 35.53 4.30
C ARG A 191 -4.31 35.49 3.04
N GLN A 192 -3.91 36.26 2.03
CA GLN A 192 -4.45 36.21 0.67
C GLN A 192 -4.21 34.82 0.08
N SER A 193 -5.25 34.18 -0.46
CA SER A 193 -5.13 33.02 -1.34
C SER A 193 -5.31 33.48 -2.79
N ASN A 194 -4.29 33.22 -3.61
CA ASN A 194 -4.36 33.34 -5.06
C ASN A 194 -5.34 32.27 -5.60
N ARG A 195 -6.36 32.72 -6.34
CA ARG A 195 -7.23 31.86 -7.13
C ARG A 195 -6.51 31.51 -8.43
N ILE A 196 -6.27 30.22 -8.67
CA ILE A 196 -6.06 29.69 -10.01
C ILE A 196 -7.43 29.21 -10.50
N ALA A 197 -7.96 29.88 -11.52
CA ALA A 197 -9.19 29.50 -12.20
C ALA A 197 -8.87 28.41 -13.22
N GLY A 198 -9.59 27.29 -13.14
CA GLY A 198 -9.43 26.14 -14.04
C GLY A 198 -10.28 24.97 -13.60
N ALA A 199 -11.59 25.17 -13.47
CA ALA A 199 -12.53 24.08 -13.21
C ALA A 199 -12.80 23.35 -14.54
N VAL A 200 -12.19 22.18 -14.73
CA VAL A 200 -12.53 21.26 -15.82
C VAL A 200 -13.48 20.21 -15.25
N THR A 201 -14.71 20.18 -15.75
CA THR A 201 -15.74 19.18 -15.43
C THR A 201 -15.32 17.79 -15.90
N PRO A 202 -15.45 16.72 -15.08
CA PRO A 202 -15.24 15.36 -15.53
C PRO A 202 -16.37 14.93 -16.50
N PRO A 203 -16.08 14.07 -17.50
CA PRO A 203 -17.04 13.72 -18.54
C PRO A 203 -18.17 12.83 -18.00
N HIS A 204 -19.37 13.07 -18.53
CA HIS A 204 -20.63 12.42 -18.18
C HIS A 204 -20.67 10.92 -18.53
N GLY A 205 -21.41 10.15 -17.71
CA GLY A 205 -22.16 8.99 -18.21
C GLY A 205 -22.01 7.66 -17.45
N ILE A 206 -22.24 7.61 -16.12
CA ILE A 206 -22.46 6.31 -15.43
C ILE A 206 -23.91 6.24 -14.97
N HIS A 207 -24.71 5.43 -15.67
CA HIS A 207 -26.07 5.08 -15.28
C HIS A 207 -26.09 4.52 -13.85
N ASN A 208 -26.82 5.20 -12.96
CA ASN A 208 -26.95 4.83 -11.56
C ASN A 208 -27.92 3.64 -11.41
N ARG A 209 -27.48 2.42 -11.76
CA ARG A 209 -28.24 1.20 -11.41
C ARG A 209 -28.19 1.02 -9.90
N THR A 210 -29.34 1.11 -9.25
CA THR A 210 -29.50 0.85 -7.81
C THR A 210 -29.01 -0.55 -7.47
N ILE A 211 -27.78 -0.67 -6.97
CA ILE A 211 -27.19 -1.96 -6.59
C ILE A 211 -27.99 -2.53 -5.42
N ASN A 212 -28.58 -3.71 -5.61
CA ASN A 212 -29.27 -4.43 -4.54
C ASN A 212 -28.24 -4.88 -3.48
N LYS A 213 -28.16 -4.11 -2.38
CA LYS A 213 -27.21 -4.31 -1.29
C LYS A 213 -27.32 -5.68 -0.62
N SER A 214 -28.54 -6.24 -0.49
CA SER A 214 -28.75 -7.53 0.15
C SER A 214 -28.25 -8.68 -0.74
N LYS A 215 -28.53 -8.63 -2.04
CA LYS A 215 -27.98 -9.59 -3.02
C LYS A 215 -26.45 -9.58 -3.00
N LEU A 216 -25.84 -8.38 -2.96
CA LEU A 216 -24.39 -8.24 -2.90
C LEU A 216 -23.79 -8.80 -1.60
N ARG A 217 -24.42 -8.55 -0.44
CA ARG A 217 -23.99 -9.13 0.83
C ARG A 217 -24.01 -10.65 0.78
N ARG A 218 -25.10 -11.25 0.29
CA ARG A 218 -25.22 -12.70 0.13
C ARG A 218 -24.14 -13.28 -0.79
N MET A 219 -23.82 -12.61 -1.89
CA MET A 219 -22.72 -13.03 -2.77
C MET A 219 -21.35 -12.96 -2.10
N ARG A 220 -21.09 -11.96 -1.24
CA ARG A 220 -19.84 -11.86 -0.48
C ARG A 220 -19.73 -12.93 0.58
N GLU A 221 -20.82 -13.20 1.30
CA GLU A 221 -20.89 -14.28 2.29
C GLU A 221 -20.64 -15.63 1.63
N ALA A 222 -21.27 -15.91 0.48
CA ALA A 222 -21.00 -17.12 -0.30
C ALA A 222 -19.53 -17.22 -0.75
N LYS A 223 -18.95 -16.14 -1.28
CA LYS A 223 -17.51 -16.10 -1.64
C LYS A 223 -16.60 -16.30 -0.42
N LYS A 224 -16.97 -15.75 0.74
CA LYS A 224 -16.23 -15.91 2.00
C LYS A 224 -16.27 -17.37 2.44
N GLN A 225 -17.46 -17.99 2.46
CA GLN A 225 -17.62 -19.39 2.83
C GLN A 225 -16.82 -20.31 1.90
N LYS A 226 -16.86 -20.08 0.59
CA LYS A 226 -16.02 -20.83 -0.36
C LYS A 226 -14.53 -20.69 -0.08
N LYS A 227 -14.05 -19.53 0.34
CA LYS A 227 -12.62 -19.33 0.69
C LYS A 227 -12.24 -19.89 2.06
N TRP A 228 -13.24 -20.18 2.90
CA TRP A 228 -13.04 -20.75 4.23
C TRP A 228 -13.17 -22.28 4.22
N SER A 229 -13.54 -22.88 3.09
CA SER A 229 -13.58 -24.34 2.97
C SER A 229 -12.17 -24.93 2.99
N GLU A 230 -12.06 -26.14 3.49
CA GLU A 230 -10.79 -26.89 3.55
C GLU A 230 -10.24 -27.22 2.15
N GLU A 231 -11.14 -27.31 1.16
CA GLU A 231 -10.80 -27.50 -0.25
C GLU A 231 -10.12 -26.27 -0.88
N TYR A 232 -10.26 -25.08 -0.29
CA TYR A 232 -9.71 -23.86 -0.88
C TYR A 232 -8.21 -23.74 -0.62
N VAL A 233 -7.41 -24.18 -1.58
CA VAL A 233 -5.96 -24.00 -1.55
C VAL A 233 -5.61 -22.62 -2.11
N VAL A 234 -5.19 -21.74 -1.21
CA VAL A 234 -4.80 -20.36 -1.51
C VAL A 234 -3.70 -20.27 -2.59
N ALA A 235 -2.83 -21.28 -2.63
CA ALA A 235 -1.66 -21.29 -3.49
C ALA A 235 -1.98 -21.62 -4.96
N ASP A 236 -3.07 -22.33 -5.23
CA ASP A 236 -3.52 -22.68 -6.59
C ASP A 236 -3.78 -21.43 -7.45
N ALA A 237 -4.05 -20.28 -6.81
CA ALA A 237 -4.18 -19.02 -7.51
C ALA A 237 -2.90 -18.64 -8.28
N TRP A 238 -1.71 -19.06 -7.85
CA TRP A 238 -0.47 -18.74 -8.57
C TRP A 238 -0.33 -19.45 -9.91
N GLU A 239 -1.03 -20.57 -10.09
CA GLU A 239 -0.99 -21.37 -11.31
C GLU A 239 -2.20 -21.07 -12.21
N ASN A 240 -3.33 -20.71 -11.61
CA ASN A 240 -4.62 -20.60 -12.30
C ASN A 240 -5.14 -19.16 -12.49
N ASP A 241 -4.59 -18.17 -11.79
CA ASP A 241 -5.00 -16.77 -11.91
C ASP A 241 -4.14 -16.08 -12.99
N GLU A 242 -4.74 -15.78 -14.14
CA GLU A 242 -4.07 -15.22 -15.32
C GLU A 242 -3.24 -13.97 -15.01
N ASP A 243 -3.75 -13.10 -14.12
CA ASP A 243 -3.05 -11.88 -13.73
C ASP A 243 -1.80 -12.19 -12.92
N LEU A 244 -1.83 -13.22 -12.07
CA LEU A 244 -0.68 -13.61 -11.28
C LEU A 244 0.37 -14.32 -12.13
N VAL A 245 -0.06 -15.16 -13.06
CA VAL A 245 0.83 -15.80 -14.02
C VAL A 245 1.52 -14.74 -14.87
N LEU A 246 0.77 -13.75 -15.38
CA LEU A 246 1.32 -12.65 -16.17
C LEU A 246 2.28 -11.78 -15.35
N ALA A 247 1.86 -11.32 -14.18
CA ALA A 247 2.69 -10.48 -13.31
C ALA A 247 3.95 -11.18 -12.79
N ARG A 248 4.03 -12.50 -12.91
CA ARG A 248 5.22 -13.27 -12.51
C ARG A 248 6.11 -13.71 -13.66
N LYS A 249 5.67 -13.51 -14.91
CA LYS A 249 6.32 -14.04 -16.12
C LYS A 249 7.80 -13.68 -16.23
N ILE A 250 8.19 -12.48 -15.79
CA ILE A 250 9.57 -12.00 -15.88
C ILE A 250 10.51 -12.61 -14.82
N PHE A 251 9.98 -13.12 -13.70
CA PHE A 251 10.79 -13.72 -12.63
C PHE A 251 11.10 -15.17 -12.94
N THR A 252 11.93 -15.36 -13.96
CA THR A 252 12.28 -16.68 -14.49
C THR A 252 13.02 -17.54 -13.45
N PRO A 253 12.98 -18.88 -13.57
CA PRO A 253 13.80 -19.78 -12.75
C PRO A 253 15.29 -19.43 -12.78
N THR A 254 15.79 -18.97 -13.94
CA THR A 254 17.18 -18.52 -14.09
C THR A 254 17.48 -17.30 -13.24
N PHE A 255 16.62 -16.27 -13.27
CA PHE A 255 16.75 -15.09 -12.42
C PHE A 255 16.70 -15.48 -10.93
N LEU A 256 15.68 -16.23 -10.52
CA LEU A 256 15.49 -16.64 -9.13
C LEU A 256 16.66 -17.50 -8.62
N GLY A 257 17.17 -18.40 -9.47
CA GLY A 257 18.32 -19.25 -9.17
C GLY A 257 19.61 -18.45 -9.00
N LYS A 258 19.91 -17.54 -9.94
CA LYS A 258 21.08 -16.65 -9.86
C LYS A 258 21.01 -15.74 -8.64
N PHE A 259 19.87 -15.10 -8.39
CA PHE A 259 19.68 -14.25 -7.21
C PHE A 259 19.86 -15.07 -5.92
N GLY A 260 19.25 -16.25 -5.84
CA GLY A 260 19.38 -17.12 -4.67
C GLY A 260 20.82 -17.56 -4.41
N ALA A 261 21.59 -17.85 -5.46
CA ALA A 261 23.03 -18.14 -5.34
C ALA A 261 23.82 -16.91 -4.87
N ALA A 262 23.54 -15.74 -5.43
CA ALA A 262 24.18 -14.50 -5.03
C ALA A 262 23.90 -14.14 -3.56
N TYR A 263 22.65 -14.31 -3.12
CA TYR A 263 22.24 -14.10 -1.74
C TYR A 263 22.96 -15.04 -0.78
N ARG A 264 23.09 -16.34 -1.11
CA ARG A 264 23.85 -17.30 -0.29
C ARG A 264 25.33 -16.91 -0.19
N ASN A 265 25.95 -16.47 -1.28
CA ASN A 265 27.34 -15.98 -1.26
C ASN A 265 27.47 -14.73 -0.38
N TYR A 266 26.52 -13.79 -0.47
CA TYR A 266 26.48 -12.62 0.39
C TYR A 266 26.38 -13.00 1.88
N GLU A 267 25.44 -13.89 2.22
CA GLU A 267 25.24 -14.39 3.57
C GLU A 267 26.49 -15.11 4.10
N ALA A 268 27.18 -15.89 3.26
CA ALA A 268 28.41 -16.60 3.61
C ALA A 268 29.67 -15.70 3.68
N GLY A 269 29.60 -14.43 3.28
CA GLY A 269 30.76 -13.52 3.27
C GLY A 269 31.58 -13.53 1.96
N GLU A 270 31.16 -14.30 0.96
CA GLU A 270 31.77 -14.38 -0.38
C GLU A 270 31.38 -13.19 -1.27
N TRP A 271 31.70 -11.97 -0.81
CA TRP A 271 31.14 -10.72 -1.34
C TRP A 271 31.58 -10.38 -2.75
N LYS A 272 32.76 -10.81 -3.20
CA LYS A 272 33.19 -10.65 -4.61
C LYS A 272 32.32 -11.45 -5.56
N ALA A 273 32.09 -12.73 -5.22
CA ALA A 273 31.22 -13.61 -6.00
C ALA A 273 29.77 -13.12 -5.97
N ALA A 274 29.28 -12.71 -4.79
CA ALA A 274 27.96 -12.12 -4.64
C ALA A 274 27.79 -10.85 -5.49
N ALA A 275 28.76 -9.92 -5.46
CA ALA A 275 28.70 -8.67 -6.22
C ALA A 275 28.66 -8.89 -7.74
N SER A 276 29.41 -9.86 -8.26
CA SER A 276 29.37 -10.23 -9.68
C SER A 276 27.97 -10.66 -10.08
N THR A 277 27.41 -11.66 -9.39
CA THR A 277 26.08 -12.20 -9.72
C THR A 277 24.97 -11.19 -9.45
N LEU A 278 25.06 -10.38 -8.39
CA LEU A 278 24.08 -9.32 -8.11
C LEU A 278 24.10 -8.21 -9.16
N THR A 279 25.26 -7.93 -9.76
CA THR A 279 25.34 -6.97 -10.88
C THR A 279 24.55 -7.50 -12.08
N GLU A 280 24.61 -8.80 -12.35
CA GLU A 280 23.78 -9.42 -13.39
C GLU A 280 22.29 -9.40 -13.02
N THR A 281 21.92 -9.92 -11.85
CA THR A 281 20.49 -10.07 -11.47
C THR A 281 19.79 -8.72 -11.34
N LYS A 282 20.54 -7.66 -11.02
CA LYS A 282 20.05 -6.28 -11.00
C LYS A 282 19.37 -5.90 -12.32
N ASP A 283 19.88 -6.33 -13.47
CA ASP A 283 19.43 -5.85 -14.77
C ASP A 283 18.65 -6.92 -15.58
N MET A 284 18.45 -8.13 -15.02
CA MET A 284 17.82 -9.27 -15.72
C MET A 284 16.31 -9.11 -15.99
N LEU A 285 15.61 -8.23 -15.27
CA LEU A 285 14.15 -8.13 -15.31
C LEU A 285 13.61 -7.11 -16.33
N GLY A 286 14.50 -6.47 -17.11
CA GLY A 286 14.14 -5.34 -17.96
C GLY A 286 13.97 -4.02 -17.19
N TYR A 287 14.05 -4.07 -15.86
CA TYR A 287 14.20 -2.94 -14.95
C TYR A 287 15.11 -3.35 -13.78
N GLU A 288 15.55 -2.37 -13.00
CA GLU A 288 16.43 -2.59 -11.84
C GLU A 288 15.73 -3.40 -10.74
N ASP A 289 16.19 -4.63 -10.48
CA ASP A 289 15.75 -5.42 -9.30
C ASP A 289 16.24 -4.74 -8.02
N GLY A 290 15.28 -4.21 -7.25
CA GLY A 290 15.55 -3.46 -6.04
C GLY A 290 16.36 -4.23 -4.99
N PRO A 291 15.99 -5.48 -4.61
CA PRO A 291 16.79 -6.31 -3.72
C PRO A 291 18.23 -6.52 -4.20
N SER A 292 18.44 -6.82 -5.49
CA SER A 292 19.78 -6.96 -6.06
C SER A 292 20.58 -5.66 -5.89
N ALA A 293 19.98 -4.52 -6.25
CA ALA A 293 20.61 -3.22 -6.14
C ALA A 293 20.95 -2.84 -4.69
N VAL A 294 20.07 -3.15 -3.73
CA VAL A 294 20.29 -2.86 -2.30
C VAL A 294 21.47 -3.65 -1.75
N LEU A 295 21.50 -4.97 -1.97
CA LEU A 295 22.60 -5.82 -1.51
C LEU A 295 23.91 -5.42 -2.19
N LEU A 296 23.89 -5.20 -3.51
CA LEU A 296 25.06 -4.78 -4.28
C LEU A 296 25.62 -3.45 -3.77
N LYS A 297 24.74 -2.48 -3.47
CA LYS A 297 25.15 -1.19 -2.91
C LYS A 297 25.84 -1.36 -1.55
N PHE A 298 25.30 -2.20 -0.69
CA PHE A 298 25.87 -2.48 0.63
C PHE A 298 27.23 -3.21 0.53
N ILE A 299 27.34 -4.19 -0.37
CA ILE A 299 28.60 -4.89 -0.62
C ILE A 299 29.67 -3.92 -1.14
N ARG A 300 29.31 -3.07 -2.10
CA ARG A 300 30.24 -2.08 -2.68
C ARG A 300 30.66 -1.01 -1.68
N SER A 301 29.84 -0.67 -0.69
CA SER A 301 30.23 0.28 0.36
C SER A 301 31.29 -0.27 1.32
N HIS A 302 31.60 -1.58 1.25
CA HIS A 302 32.70 -2.22 1.97
C HIS A 302 33.73 -2.80 0.99
N GLU A 303 33.89 -2.19 -0.19
CA GLU A 303 34.92 -2.57 -1.16
C GLU A 303 34.84 -4.05 -1.59
N CYS A 304 33.64 -4.61 -1.61
CA CYS A 304 33.38 -6.01 -1.96
C CYS A 304 34.07 -7.04 -1.03
N ALA A 305 34.39 -6.66 0.21
CA ALA A 305 34.92 -7.53 1.24
C ALA A 305 34.01 -7.54 2.47
N ALA A 306 33.64 -8.73 2.93
CA ALA A 306 32.86 -8.86 4.16
C ALA A 306 33.69 -8.43 5.38
N PRO A 307 33.09 -7.73 6.36
CA PRO A 307 33.72 -7.48 7.65
C PRO A 307 34.17 -8.78 8.34
N LYS A 308 35.20 -8.71 9.19
CA LYS A 308 35.72 -9.88 9.92
C LYS A 308 34.69 -10.50 10.87
N ASP A 309 33.76 -9.68 11.34
CA ASP A 309 32.63 -10.03 12.22
C ASP A 309 31.32 -10.22 11.45
N TRP A 310 31.39 -10.53 10.15
CA TRP A 310 30.19 -10.77 9.34
C TRP A 310 29.46 -12.04 9.78
N GLU A 311 28.31 -11.86 10.42
CA GLU A 311 27.44 -12.96 10.89
C GLU A 311 26.31 -13.29 9.91
N GLY A 312 26.37 -12.82 8.67
CA GLY A 312 25.34 -13.06 7.66
C GLY A 312 24.13 -12.11 7.74
N PHE A 313 24.23 -11.01 8.49
CA PHE A 313 23.19 -9.99 8.58
C PHE A 313 23.77 -8.58 8.75
N ARG A 314 22.98 -7.56 8.42
CA ARG A 314 23.35 -6.14 8.56
C ARG A 314 22.31 -5.35 9.33
N ALA A 315 22.66 -4.17 9.82
CA ALA A 315 21.67 -3.24 10.35
C ALA A 315 20.81 -2.65 9.22
N LEU A 316 19.48 -2.69 9.39
CA LEU A 316 18.56 -1.98 8.51
C LEU A 316 18.65 -0.48 8.81
N THR A 317 19.20 0.28 7.88
CA THR A 317 19.28 1.74 7.99
C THR A 317 17.89 2.34 7.86
N GLU A 318 17.44 3.13 8.83
CA GLU A 318 16.22 3.94 8.71
C GLU A 318 16.48 5.05 7.66
N LYS A 319 15.55 5.27 6.74
CA LYS A 319 15.49 6.48 5.91
C LYS A 319 14.37 7.36 6.43
#